data_AF-A0A9C8KW06-F1
#
_entry.id   AF-A0A9C8KW06-F1
#
_cell.length_a   1.000
_cell.length_b   1.000
_cell.length_c   1.000
_cell.angle_alpha   90.00
_cell.angle_beta   90.00
_cell.angle_gamma   90.00
#
_symmetry.space_group_name_H-M   'P 1'
#
loop_
_entity.id
_entity.type
_entity.pdbx_description
1 polymer ?
#
loop_
_entity_poly.entity_id
_entity_poly.type
_entity_poly.pdbx_seq_one_letter_code
_entity_poly.pdbx_strand_id
1 'polypeptide(L)' 'GVEKPSRVGYSYGLNYVPDWGEHTVSLRPGDKTVLEPGMTIHFMPGIWLDTYGFECSEPFLVTEDGCEKFIEYPQKLFSK' A
#
# COMPACT_ATOMS: atom_id res chain seq x y z
N GLY A 1 4.29 -10.07 17.76
CA GLY A 1 3.60 -9.46 16.60
C GLY A 1 3.86 -10.28 15.36
N VAL A 2 3.30 -9.91 14.21
CA VAL A 2 3.63 -10.53 12.91
C VAL A 2 4.83 -9.78 12.32
N GLU A 3 5.89 -10.49 11.94
CA GLU A 3 6.99 -9.92 11.17
C GLU A 3 6.74 -10.12 9.68
N LYS A 4 6.85 -9.04 8.91
CA LYS A 4 6.66 -9.05 7.46
C LYS A 4 7.83 -8.35 6.78
N PRO A 5 8.87 -9.09 6.37
CA PRO A 5 10.05 -8.52 5.71
C PRO A 5 9.77 -8.10 4.26
N SER A 6 8.67 -8.57 3.66
CA SER A 6 8.27 -8.24 2.29
C SER A 6 7.61 -6.85 2.19
N ARG A 7 7.64 -6.25 0.99
CA ARG A 7 7.06 -4.92 0.73
C ARG A 7 5.60 -4.81 1.18
N VAL A 8 5.22 -3.66 1.72
CA VAL A 8 3.88 -3.35 2.21
C VAL A 8 3.17 -2.29 1.36
N GLY A 9 3.76 -1.90 0.23
CA GLY A 9 3.14 -0.96 -0.68
C GLY A 9 4.05 -0.58 -1.83
N TYR A 10 3.49 0.17 -2.78
CA TYR A 10 4.16 0.62 -4.00
C TYR A 10 3.46 1.84 -4.56
N SER A 11 4.17 2.65 -5.33
CA SER A 11 3.57 3.72 -6.12
C SER A 11 2.64 3.15 -7.21
N TYR A 12 1.55 3.84 -7.46
CA TYR A 12 0.57 3.47 -8.49
C TYR A 12 0.09 4.73 -9.23
N GLY A 13 -0.56 4.55 -10.37
CA GLY A 13 -1.02 5.64 -11.20
C GLY A 13 -1.80 5.11 -12.40
N LEU A 14 -1.84 5.88 -13.49
CA LEU A 14 -2.38 5.39 -14.75
C LEU A 14 -1.48 4.29 -15.32
N ASN A 15 -2.02 3.08 -15.48
CA ASN A 15 -1.28 1.91 -15.97
C ASN A 15 -2.16 1.00 -16.83
N TYR A 16 -1.53 0.03 -17.49
CA TYR A 16 -2.16 -0.99 -18.34
C TYR A 16 -1.68 -2.40 -17.93
N VAL A 17 -2.40 -3.43 -18.38
CA VAL A 17 -2.06 -4.86 -18.17
C VAL A 17 -0.56 -5.10 -18.44
N PRO A 18 0.19 -5.82 -17.56
CA PRO A 18 -0.30 -6.74 -16.53
C PRO A 18 -0.25 -6.25 -15.07
N ASP A 19 0.26 -5.06 -14.80
CA ASP A 19 0.42 -4.51 -13.45
C ASP A 19 0.01 -3.04 -13.42
N TRP A 20 -0.48 -2.59 -12.29
CA TRP A 20 -0.91 -1.21 -12.06
C TRP A 20 0.10 -0.38 -11.25
N GLY A 21 1.19 -0.99 -10.79
CA GLY A 21 2.26 -0.30 -10.06
C GLY A 21 3.17 0.48 -11.02
N GLU A 22 3.78 1.56 -10.53
CA GLU A 22 4.69 2.36 -11.35
C GLU A 22 6.14 1.84 -11.37
N HIS A 23 6.43 0.80 -10.58
CA HIS A 23 7.76 0.20 -10.46
C HIS A 23 8.89 1.17 -10.02
N THR A 24 8.55 2.22 -9.28
CA THR A 24 9.50 3.21 -8.73
C THR A 24 9.65 3.03 -7.22
N VAL A 25 8.68 3.49 -6.44
CA VAL A 25 8.69 3.41 -4.97
C VAL A 25 8.22 2.02 -4.52
N SER A 26 8.94 1.43 -3.58
CA SER A 26 8.54 0.21 -2.90
C SER A 26 8.63 0.40 -1.39
N LEU A 27 7.50 0.34 -0.69
CA LEU A 27 7.51 0.44 0.77
C LEU A 27 8.05 -0.86 1.36
N ARG A 28 9.38 -0.94 1.53
CA ARG A 28 10.10 -2.09 2.08
C ARG A 28 11.36 -1.63 2.80
N PRO A 29 11.92 -2.44 3.72
CA PRO A 29 13.24 -2.17 4.28
C PRO A 29 14.28 -1.97 3.18
N GLY A 30 15.02 -0.86 3.25
CA GLY A 30 16.11 -0.54 2.32
C GLY A 30 15.73 0.38 1.15
N ASP A 31 14.44 0.62 0.88
CA ASP A 31 14.05 1.72 -0.01
C ASP A 31 14.33 3.06 0.68
N LYS A 32 14.97 3.99 -0.05
CA LYS A 32 15.43 5.29 0.47
C LYS A 32 14.70 6.46 -0.17
N THR A 33 13.65 6.19 -0.95
CA THR A 33 12.90 7.23 -1.62
C THR A 33 12.20 8.12 -0.59
N VAL A 34 12.40 9.43 -0.70
CA VAL A 34 11.69 10.42 0.12
C VAL A 34 10.31 10.59 -0.48
N LEU A 35 9.27 10.51 0.35
CA LEU A 35 7.90 10.77 -0.08
C LEU A 35 7.70 12.28 -0.27
N GLU A 36 7.17 12.67 -1.42
CA GLU A 36 6.89 14.06 -1.77
C GLU A 36 5.39 14.26 -2.03
N PRO A 37 4.85 15.46 -1.76
CA PRO A 37 3.45 15.77 -2.06
C PRO A 37 3.11 15.49 -3.52
N GLY A 38 1.94 14.91 -3.77
CA GLY A 38 1.50 14.48 -5.10
C GLY A 38 1.78 13.01 -5.43
N MET A 39 2.66 12.33 -4.68
CA MET A 39 2.86 10.89 -4.83
C MET A 39 1.62 10.11 -4.41
N THR A 40 1.26 9.06 -5.16
CA THR A 40 0.17 8.16 -4.81
C THR A 40 0.68 6.76 -4.55
N ILE A 41 0.31 6.19 -3.41
CA ILE A 41 0.85 4.93 -2.90
C ILE A 41 -0.30 4.00 -2.54
N HIS A 42 -0.23 2.76 -3.02
CA HIS A 42 -1.11 1.70 -2.54
C HIS A 42 -0.43 1.03 -1.35
N PHE A 43 -0.93 1.33 -0.14
CA PHE A 43 -0.49 0.64 1.07
C PHE A 43 -1.22 -0.69 1.19
N MET A 44 -0.53 -1.78 0.92
CA MET A 44 -1.05 -3.13 0.87
C MET A 44 -0.22 -4.05 1.79
N PRO A 45 -0.46 -4.00 3.12
CA PRO A 45 0.22 -4.82 4.11
C PRO A 45 -0.46 -6.18 4.26
N GLY A 46 -0.77 -6.86 3.15
CA GLY A 46 -1.38 -8.17 3.24
C GLY A 46 -0.52 -9.15 4.03
N ILE A 47 -1.16 -10.13 4.64
CA ILE A 47 -0.53 -11.17 5.44
C ILE A 47 -0.97 -12.48 4.82
N TRP A 48 0.00 -13.30 4.42
CA TRP A 48 -0.25 -14.61 3.84
C TRP A 48 0.53 -15.62 4.67
N LEU A 49 -0.21 -16.51 5.32
CA LEU A 49 0.30 -17.63 6.10
C LEU A 49 -0.03 -18.93 5.35
N ASP A 50 0.47 -20.05 5.87
CA ASP A 50 0.36 -21.34 5.17
C ASP A 50 -1.10 -21.75 4.87
N THR A 51 -2.04 -21.36 5.72
CA THR A 51 -3.44 -21.83 5.65
C THR A 51 -4.47 -20.72 5.50
N TYR A 52 -4.09 -19.47 5.70
CA TYR A 52 -4.99 -18.32 5.57
C TYR A 52 -4.23 -17.05 5.25
N GLY A 53 -4.96 -16.06 4.75
CA GLY A 53 -4.46 -14.71 4.55
C GLY A 53 -5.41 -13.68 5.11
N PHE A 54 -4.89 -12.49 5.31
CA PHE A 54 -5.64 -11.31 5.68
C PHE A 54 -5.14 -10.13 4.86
N GLU A 55 -6.06 -9.41 4.24
CA GLU A 55 -5.75 -8.19 3.50
C GLU A 55 -6.68 -7.08 3.94
N CYS A 56 -6.08 -5.94 4.28
CA CYS A 56 -6.76 -4.66 4.48
C CYS A 56 -5.79 -3.60 3.96
N SER A 57 -6.10 -3.03 2.81
CA SER A 57 -5.23 -2.07 2.12
C SER A 57 -5.89 -0.69 2.02
N GLU A 58 -5.08 0.31 1.73
CA GLU A 58 -5.53 1.69 1.57
C GLU A 58 -4.66 2.41 0.54
N PRO A 59 -5.22 2.89 -0.58
CA PRO A 59 -4.54 3.85 -1.43
C PRO A 59 -4.56 5.24 -0.78
N PHE A 60 -3.41 5.93 -0.77
CA PHE A 60 -3.30 7.28 -0.22
C PHE A 60 -2.52 8.22 -1.14
N LEU A 61 -2.87 9.51 -1.07
CA LEU A 61 -2.11 10.62 -1.62
C LEU A 61 -1.17 11.17 -0.54
N VAL A 62 0.09 11.40 -0.87
CA VAL A 62 1.01 12.19 -0.04
C VAL A 62 0.65 13.67 -0.21
N THR A 63 0.43 14.37 0.89
CA THR A 63 0.11 15.80 0.95
C THR A 63 1.30 16.58 1.53
N GLU A 64 1.22 17.91 1.56
CA GLU A 64 2.29 18.75 2.14
C GLU A 64 2.55 18.47 3.63
N ASP A 65 1.51 18.05 4.36
CA ASP A 65 1.50 17.89 5.81
C ASP A 65 1.19 16.46 6.28
N GLY A 66 0.99 15.51 5.37
CA GLY A 66 0.75 14.12 5.71
C GLY A 66 0.28 13.26 4.54
N CYS A 67 -0.85 12.58 4.72
CA CYS A 67 -1.49 11.82 3.65
C CYS A 67 -3.02 11.82 3.80
N GLU A 68 -3.71 11.68 2.67
CA GLU A 68 -5.16 11.51 2.62
C GLU A 68 -5.54 10.23 1.88
N LYS A 69 -6.64 9.62 2.29
CA LYS A 69 -7.17 8.41 1.65
C LYS A 69 -7.93 8.77 0.39
N PHE A 70 -7.84 7.92 -0.63
CA PHE A 70 -8.68 8.07 -1.82
C PHE A 70 -10.09 7.48 -1.64
N ILE A 71 -10.29 6.64 -0.63
CA ILE A 71 -11.52 5.87 -0.46
C ILE A 71 -12.03 6.01 0.97
N GLU A 72 -13.33 6.22 1.11
CA GLU A 72 -14.01 6.12 2.41
C GLU A 72 -14.68 4.75 2.51
N TYR A 73 -13.98 3.79 3.11
CA TYR A 73 -14.50 2.45 3.38
C TYR A 73 -14.07 1.98 4.78
N PRO A 74 -14.91 1.25 5.53
CA PRO A 74 -14.53 0.82 6.88
C PRO A 74 -13.34 -0.14 6.87
N GLN A 75 -12.26 0.25 7.56
CA GLN A 75 -11.06 -0.57 7.74
C GLN A 75 -11.22 -1.52 8.92
N LYS A 76 -11.98 -2.59 8.71
CA LYS A 76 -12.20 -3.63 9.72
C LYS A 76 -12.34 -4.99 9.08
N LEU A 77 -12.13 -6.03 9.88
CA LEU A 77 -12.53 -7.37 9.48
C LEU A 77 -14.06 -7.45 9.46
N PHE A 78 -14.60 -7.89 8.32
CA PHE A 78 -16.02 -8.17 8.19
C PHE A 78 -16.27 -9.66 8.47
N SER A 79 -17.34 -9.95 9.19
CA SER A 79 -17.88 -11.30 9.35
C SER A 79 -19.33 -11.28 8.87
N LYS A 80 -19.79 -12.39 8.31
CA LYS A 80 -21.15 -12.56 7.80
C LYS A 80 -21.69 -13.91 8.26
#